data_AF-B7K6P7-F1
#
_entry.id   AF-B7K6P7-F1
#
_cell.length_a   1.000
_cell.length_b   1.000
_cell.length_c   1.000
_cell.angle_alpha   90.00
_cell.angle_beta   90.00
_cell.angle_gamma   90.00
#
_symmetry.space_group_name_H-M   'P 1'
#
loop_
_entity.id
_entity.type
_entity.pdbx_description
1 polymer ?
#
loop_
_entity_poly.entity_id
_entity_poly.type
_entity_poly.pdbx_seq_one_letter_code
_entity_poly.pdbx_strand_id
1 'polypeptide(L)'
;MKIITITYQKAKIQLSFQELTVFGNILNEVYKALHELEFETRVGVTFRQARSFLSSFTQESEQTGEQLIAISLSLSEISLLNNLLNEVCYGIKLQNFETKVGMTEEEVKQFLNLVNQAMKEMDLIREERKKTKIPSPSDSREIDNICSLEAEGYQVTFYFKKMAGNLNNIGVFIVLRFTSFNSVELMISSLPKSMSMENLEEFINNLEKYLEFSKEPTSDLVIPFQIFQNNIFQVQALERGITLDNEEYVNLNFMISLAQARGNIIKPSIGVQAAVLLKNIRSFISSMQKIIIDLKN
;
A
#
# COMPACT_ATOMS: atom_id res chain seq x y z
N MET A 1 3.89 -8.78 17.70
CA MET A 1 3.74 -8.81 16.23
C MET A 1 3.06 -7.52 15.81
N LYS A 2 3.47 -6.93 14.68
CA LYS A 2 2.83 -5.73 14.13
C LYS A 2 2.61 -5.89 12.62
N ILE A 3 1.46 -5.47 12.12
CA ILE A 3 1.24 -5.36 10.67
C ILE A 3 1.75 -4.00 10.23
N ILE A 4 2.72 -3.98 9.31
CA ILE A 4 3.31 -2.75 8.78
C ILE A 4 2.50 -2.24 7.58
N THR A 5 2.18 -3.13 6.64
CA THR A 5 1.51 -2.77 5.39
C THR A 5 0.66 -3.92 4.89
N ILE A 6 -0.51 -3.62 4.33
CA ILE A 6 -1.38 -4.59 3.67
C ILE A 6 -1.59 -4.16 2.23
N THR A 7 -1.40 -5.09 1.32
CA THR A 7 -1.78 -4.98 -0.09
C THR A 7 -2.65 -6.19 -0.44
N TYR A 8 -3.32 -6.16 -1.58
CA TYR A 8 -4.13 -7.31 -2.03
C TYR A 8 -3.33 -8.60 -2.30
N GLN A 9 -2.02 -8.49 -2.56
CA GLN A 9 -1.14 -9.62 -2.84
C GLN A 9 -0.34 -10.06 -1.61
N LYS A 10 0.10 -9.10 -0.80
CA LYS A 10 1.02 -9.32 0.31
C LYS A 10 0.67 -8.49 1.54
N ALA A 11 0.91 -9.04 2.72
CA ALA A 11 0.96 -8.33 3.99
C ALA A 11 2.42 -8.33 4.51
N LYS A 12 2.92 -7.16 4.88
CA LYS A 12 4.22 -7.01 5.53
C LYS A 12 4.01 -6.98 7.04
N ILE A 13 4.58 -7.95 7.75
CA ILE A 13 4.52 -8.06 9.20
C ILE A 13 5.90 -7.85 9.81
N GLN A 14 5.93 -7.28 11.01
CA GLN A 14 7.11 -7.14 11.83
C GLN A 14 7.01 -8.08 13.01
N LEU A 15 8.05 -8.87 13.22
CA LEU A 15 8.15 -9.86 14.30
C LEU A 15 9.45 -9.71 15.06
N SER A 16 9.42 -9.98 16.36
CA SER A 16 10.66 -10.22 17.11
C SER A 16 11.13 -11.67 16.93
N PHE A 17 12.39 -11.94 17.27
CA PHE A 17 12.92 -13.31 17.27
C PHE A 17 12.15 -14.24 18.23
N GLN A 18 11.71 -13.70 19.37
CA GLN A 18 10.87 -14.44 20.32
C GLN A 18 9.53 -14.82 19.68
N GLU A 19 8.91 -13.91 18.93
CA GLU A 19 7.64 -14.18 18.24
C GLU A 19 7.79 -15.23 17.12
N LEU A 20 8.92 -15.22 16.40
CA LEU A 20 9.24 -16.28 15.45
C LEU A 20 9.41 -17.63 16.14
N THR A 21 10.05 -17.66 17.31
CA THR A 21 10.19 -18.86 18.12
C THR A 21 8.82 -19.39 18.55
N VAL A 22 7.91 -18.50 18.95
CA VAL A 22 6.51 -18.84 19.27
C VAL A 22 5.82 -19.52 18.08
N PHE A 23 5.97 -19.00 16.85
CA PHE A 23 5.41 -19.67 15.67
C PHE A 23 6.02 -21.06 15.42
N GLY A 24 7.32 -21.22 15.64
CA GLY A 24 7.99 -22.53 15.60
C GLY A 24 7.41 -23.52 16.61
N ASN A 25 7.18 -23.07 17.84
CA ASN A 25 6.57 -23.89 18.89
C ASN A 25 5.11 -24.25 18.57
N ILE A 26 4.33 -23.29 18.06
CA ILE A 26 2.96 -23.51 17.59
C ILE A 26 2.94 -24.62 16.54
N LEU A 27 3.78 -24.52 15.50
CA LEU A 27 3.85 -25.55 14.46
C LEU A 27 4.21 -26.92 15.04
N ASN A 28 5.17 -26.98 15.97
CA ASN A 28 5.56 -28.23 16.61
C ASN A 28 4.44 -28.86 17.43
N GLU A 29 3.65 -28.07 18.15
CA GLU A 29 2.52 -28.60 18.94
C GLU A 29 1.35 -29.03 18.05
N VAL A 30 1.04 -28.29 16.98
CA VAL A 30 0.05 -28.71 15.98
C VAL A 30 0.49 -30.01 15.29
N TYR A 31 1.78 -30.12 14.94
CA TYR A 31 2.36 -31.33 14.36
C TYR A 31 2.23 -32.55 15.28
N LYS A 32 2.45 -32.38 16.59
CA LYS A 32 2.31 -33.47 17.56
C LYS A 32 0.85 -33.87 17.78
N ALA A 33 -0.07 -32.92 17.64
CA ALA A 33 -1.49 -33.13 17.93
C ALA A 33 -2.27 -33.74 16.77
N LEU A 34 -1.83 -33.50 15.52
CA LEU A 34 -2.57 -33.89 14.32
C LEU A 34 -1.82 -34.95 13.50
N HIS A 35 -2.55 -35.91 12.94
CA HIS A 35 -2.00 -36.80 11.92
C HIS A 35 -1.80 -36.06 10.58
N GLU A 36 -0.89 -36.51 9.72
CA GLU A 36 -0.48 -35.82 8.48
C GLU A 36 -1.65 -35.38 7.59
N LEU A 37 -2.56 -36.29 7.27
CA LEU A 37 -3.74 -35.97 6.46
C LEU A 37 -4.67 -34.95 7.13
N GLU A 38 -4.83 -35.05 8.45
CA GLU A 38 -5.66 -34.13 9.22
C GLU A 38 -5.01 -32.74 9.27
N PHE A 39 -3.69 -32.68 9.42
CA PHE A 39 -2.93 -31.44 9.36
C PHE A 39 -3.10 -30.77 8.01
N GLU A 40 -2.91 -31.48 6.91
CA GLU A 40 -3.05 -30.89 5.57
C GLU A 40 -4.46 -30.34 5.34
N THR A 41 -5.48 -31.05 5.80
CA THR A 41 -6.88 -30.61 5.69
C THR A 41 -7.17 -29.36 6.52
N ARG A 42 -6.68 -29.32 7.76
CA ARG A 42 -6.99 -28.24 8.73
C ARG A 42 -6.12 -27.00 8.53
N VAL A 43 -4.85 -27.20 8.19
CA VAL A 43 -3.85 -26.15 8.01
C VAL A 43 -3.79 -25.65 6.56
N GLY A 44 -4.18 -26.49 5.60
CA GLY A 44 -4.24 -26.16 4.17
C GLY A 44 -2.93 -26.36 3.41
N VAL A 45 -1.91 -26.92 4.05
CA VAL A 45 -0.61 -27.26 3.46
C VAL A 45 -0.03 -28.52 4.10
N THR A 46 0.90 -29.17 3.42
CA THR A 46 1.64 -30.31 3.98
C THR A 46 2.57 -29.89 5.12
N PHE A 47 2.93 -30.84 5.99
CA PHE A 47 3.94 -30.62 7.04
C PHE A 47 5.25 -30.04 6.50
N ARG A 48 5.71 -30.55 5.35
CA ARG A 48 6.96 -30.10 4.72
C ARG A 48 6.87 -28.64 4.29
N GLN A 49 5.74 -28.22 3.72
CA GLN A 49 5.51 -26.83 3.31
C GLN A 49 5.44 -25.90 4.52
N ALA A 50 4.70 -26.26 5.57
CA ALA A 50 4.62 -25.45 6.79
C ALA A 50 5.99 -25.26 7.46
N ARG A 51 6.81 -26.31 7.50
CA ARG A 51 8.17 -26.23 8.05
C ARG A 51 9.10 -25.39 7.18
N SER A 52 9.03 -25.56 5.85
CA SER A 52 9.80 -24.76 4.90
C SER A 52 9.48 -23.26 5.06
N PHE A 53 8.20 -22.94 5.21
CA PHE A 53 7.69 -21.60 5.43
C PHE A 53 8.26 -20.92 6.69
N LEU A 54 8.28 -21.62 7.84
CA LEU A 54 8.90 -21.03 9.03
C LEU A 54 10.42 -20.94 8.92
N SER A 55 11.07 -21.91 8.27
CA SER A 55 12.54 -21.90 8.13
C SER A 55 13.06 -20.76 7.26
N SER A 56 12.28 -20.27 6.28
CA SER A 56 12.67 -19.10 5.50
C SER A 56 12.80 -17.84 6.37
N PHE A 57 11.99 -17.71 7.42
CA PHE A 57 12.06 -16.55 8.31
C PHE A 57 13.25 -16.59 9.24
N THR A 58 13.60 -17.78 9.72
CA THR A 58 14.79 -17.96 10.58
C THR A 58 16.06 -17.64 9.80
N GLN A 59 16.16 -18.05 8.54
CA GLN A 59 17.30 -17.72 7.67
C GLN A 59 17.40 -16.22 7.39
N GLU A 60 16.28 -15.53 7.12
CA GLU A 60 16.27 -14.07 6.96
C GLU A 60 16.71 -13.32 8.25
N SER A 61 16.43 -13.90 9.42
CA SER A 61 16.81 -13.30 10.72
C SER A 61 18.29 -13.42 11.06
N GLU A 62 18.91 -14.56 10.75
CA GLU A 62 20.33 -14.82 11.06
C GLU A 62 21.26 -13.92 10.22
N GLN A 63 20.78 -13.44 9.07
CA GLN A 63 21.55 -12.60 8.15
C GLN A 63 21.49 -11.11 8.51
N THR A 64 20.43 -10.64 9.16
CA THR A 64 20.21 -9.19 9.38
C THR A 64 20.72 -8.71 10.74
N GLY A 65 20.79 -9.57 11.76
CA GLY A 65 21.21 -9.17 13.11
C GLY A 65 20.26 -8.16 13.78
N GLU A 66 19.10 -7.90 13.18
CA GLU A 66 18.10 -6.97 13.68
C GLU A 66 17.23 -7.63 14.77
N GLN A 67 16.86 -6.87 15.82
CA GLN A 67 15.95 -7.35 16.87
C GLN A 67 14.53 -7.60 16.36
N LEU A 68 14.16 -6.97 15.24
CA LEU A 68 12.86 -7.06 14.61
C LEU A 68 13.03 -7.37 13.13
N ILE A 69 12.37 -8.41 12.64
CA ILE A 69 12.44 -8.83 11.24
C ILE A 69 11.14 -8.44 10.56
N ALA A 70 11.24 -7.87 9.36
CA ALA A 70 10.10 -7.47 8.55
C ALA A 70 9.89 -8.45 7.38
N ILE A 71 8.84 -9.24 7.46
CA ILE A 71 8.56 -10.36 6.55
C ILE A 71 7.40 -9.98 5.64
N SER A 72 7.50 -10.29 4.35
CA SER A 72 6.43 -10.08 3.38
C SER A 72 5.73 -11.39 3.04
N LEU A 73 4.48 -11.53 3.45
CA LEU A 73 3.67 -12.74 3.30
C LEU A 73 2.62 -12.57 2.22
N SER A 74 2.49 -13.55 1.34
CA SER A 74 1.36 -13.71 0.42
C SER A 74 0.06 -14.08 1.13
N LEU A 75 -1.08 -14.06 0.41
CA LEU A 75 -2.37 -14.48 0.95
C LEU A 75 -2.36 -15.95 1.45
N SER A 76 -1.71 -16.85 0.72
CA SER A 76 -1.57 -18.25 1.14
C SER A 76 -0.74 -18.40 2.41
N GLU A 77 0.32 -17.61 2.55
CA GLU A 77 1.22 -17.64 3.69
C GLU A 77 0.60 -17.04 4.95
N ILE A 78 -0.15 -15.94 4.82
CA ILE A 78 -0.89 -15.40 5.96
C ILE A 78 -2.06 -16.32 6.37
N SER A 79 -2.68 -17.01 5.42
CA SER A 79 -3.69 -18.04 5.71
C SER A 79 -3.11 -19.24 6.44
N LEU A 80 -1.88 -19.65 6.09
CA LEU A 80 -1.16 -20.69 6.83
C LEU A 80 -0.93 -20.29 8.29
N LEU A 81 -0.43 -19.07 8.54
CA LEU A 81 -0.29 -18.56 9.91
C LEU A 81 -1.63 -18.50 10.66
N ASN A 82 -2.68 -18.07 9.97
CA ASN A 82 -4.03 -18.01 10.53
C ASN A 82 -4.50 -19.38 11.00
N ASN A 83 -4.38 -20.38 10.13
CA ASN A 83 -4.82 -21.74 10.43
C ASN A 83 -4.00 -22.34 11.59
N LEU A 84 -2.68 -22.16 11.61
CA LEU A 84 -1.84 -22.63 12.71
C LEU A 84 -2.22 -21.99 14.06
N LEU A 85 -2.45 -20.68 14.08
CA LEU A 85 -2.91 -19.96 15.27
C LEU A 85 -4.30 -20.42 15.71
N ASN A 86 -5.22 -20.60 14.76
CA ASN A 86 -6.57 -21.08 15.03
C ASN A 86 -6.56 -22.50 15.62
N GLU A 87 -5.67 -23.35 15.12
CA GLU A 87 -5.48 -24.71 15.64
C GLU A 87 -5.05 -24.70 17.10
N VAL A 88 -4.03 -23.95 17.49
CA VAL A 88 -3.60 -23.90 18.90
C VAL A 88 -4.62 -23.22 19.82
N CYS A 89 -5.35 -22.20 19.33
CA CYS A 89 -6.32 -21.50 20.16
C CYS A 89 -7.65 -22.26 20.34
N TYR A 90 -8.10 -22.99 19.32
CA TYR A 90 -9.47 -23.54 19.29
C TYR A 90 -9.56 -24.97 18.76
N GLY A 91 -8.57 -25.43 18.01
CA GLY A 91 -8.61 -26.70 17.29
C GLY A 91 -8.06 -27.90 18.06
N ILE A 92 -6.95 -27.72 18.78
CA ILE A 92 -6.27 -28.77 19.53
C ILE A 92 -6.30 -28.50 21.02
N LYS A 93 -6.31 -29.56 21.83
CA LYS A 93 -6.25 -29.44 23.30
C LYS A 93 -4.80 -29.39 23.75
N LEU A 94 -4.35 -28.22 24.19
CA LEU A 94 -2.98 -28.02 24.67
C LEU A 94 -2.95 -27.84 26.19
N GLN A 95 -2.38 -28.80 26.91
CA GLN A 95 -2.07 -28.64 28.34
C GLN A 95 -0.77 -27.86 28.53
N ASN A 96 -0.69 -27.03 29.57
CA ASN A 96 0.48 -26.17 29.85
C ASN A 96 0.82 -25.27 28.65
N PHE A 97 -0.20 -24.59 28.12
CA PHE A 97 -0.13 -23.80 26.89
C PHE A 97 1.09 -22.87 26.86
N GLU A 98 1.23 -22.03 27.88
CA GLU A 98 2.28 -21.02 27.97
C GLU A 98 3.67 -21.63 27.94
N THR A 99 3.90 -22.74 28.65
CA THR A 99 5.20 -23.42 28.66
C THR A 99 5.55 -24.02 27.30
N LYS A 100 4.57 -24.57 26.58
CA LYS A 100 4.80 -25.23 25.30
C LYS A 100 4.95 -24.25 24.15
N VAL A 101 4.15 -23.18 24.16
CA VAL A 101 4.13 -22.19 23.09
C VAL A 101 5.18 -21.10 23.34
N GLY A 102 5.46 -20.79 24.61
CA GLY A 102 6.35 -19.70 25.02
C GLY A 102 5.64 -18.34 25.15
N MET A 103 4.32 -18.35 25.24
CA MET A 103 3.45 -17.17 25.26
C MET A 103 2.07 -17.54 25.84
N THR A 104 1.39 -16.59 26.50
CA THR A 104 0.06 -16.84 27.07
C THR A 104 -0.99 -17.09 25.99
N GLU A 105 -2.07 -17.78 26.32
CA GLU A 105 -3.15 -18.07 25.37
C GLU A 105 -3.81 -16.78 24.86
N GLU A 106 -3.97 -15.79 25.74
CA GLU A 106 -4.51 -14.47 25.42
C GLU A 106 -3.64 -13.71 24.41
N GLU A 107 -2.32 -13.72 24.55
CA GLU A 107 -1.40 -13.08 23.61
C GLU A 107 -1.42 -13.77 22.24
N VAL A 108 -1.47 -15.11 22.20
CA VAL A 108 -1.59 -15.86 20.94
C VAL A 108 -2.94 -15.57 20.25
N LYS A 109 -4.03 -15.44 21.02
CA LYS A 109 -5.33 -14.98 20.50
C LYS A 109 -5.27 -13.56 19.93
N GLN A 110 -4.47 -12.67 20.52
CA GLN A 110 -4.23 -11.34 19.93
C GLN A 110 -3.52 -11.45 18.58
N PHE A 111 -2.54 -12.36 18.43
CA PHE A 111 -1.90 -12.60 17.13
C PHE A 111 -2.90 -13.14 16.11
N LEU A 112 -3.75 -14.10 16.50
CA LEU A 112 -4.81 -14.61 15.63
C LEU A 112 -5.76 -13.50 15.16
N ASN A 113 -6.18 -12.61 16.07
CA ASN A 113 -7.04 -11.49 15.73
C ASN A 113 -6.38 -10.51 14.75
N LEU A 114 -5.09 -10.21 14.92
CA LEU A 114 -4.33 -9.38 13.98
C LEU A 114 -4.27 -10.04 12.60
N VAL A 115 -3.95 -11.33 12.52
CA VAL A 115 -3.90 -12.07 11.25
C VAL A 115 -5.27 -12.10 10.57
N ASN A 116 -6.35 -12.35 11.32
CA ASN A 116 -7.73 -12.31 10.82
C ASN A 116 -8.09 -10.95 10.22
N GLN A 117 -7.72 -9.85 10.90
CA GLN A 117 -7.92 -8.50 10.40
C GLN A 117 -7.14 -8.27 9.11
N ALA A 118 -5.87 -8.68 9.05
CA ALA A 118 -5.06 -8.55 7.85
C ALA A 118 -5.67 -9.27 6.65
N MET A 119 -6.11 -10.52 6.83
CA MET A 119 -6.75 -11.30 5.77
C MET A 119 -8.04 -10.63 5.26
N LYS A 120 -8.89 -10.17 6.18
CA LYS A 120 -10.14 -9.47 5.83
C LYS A 120 -9.86 -8.21 5.01
N GLU A 121 -8.84 -7.43 5.38
CA GLU A 121 -8.44 -6.25 4.61
C GLU A 121 -7.87 -6.63 3.23
N MET A 122 -7.03 -7.67 3.15
CA MET A 122 -6.54 -8.19 1.85
C MET A 122 -7.69 -8.56 0.91
N ASP A 123 -8.72 -9.25 1.43
CA ASP A 123 -9.90 -9.65 0.67
C ASP A 123 -10.75 -8.45 0.25
N LEU A 124 -10.97 -7.47 1.14
CA LEU A 124 -11.69 -6.24 0.80
C LEU A 124 -10.98 -5.50 -0.34
N ILE A 125 -9.66 -5.32 -0.25
CA ILE A 125 -8.86 -4.71 -1.32
C ILE A 125 -8.99 -5.54 -2.60
N ARG A 126 -8.91 -6.87 -2.53
CA ARG A 126 -9.04 -7.76 -3.69
C ARG A 126 -10.41 -7.64 -4.37
N GLU A 127 -11.50 -7.59 -3.61
CA GLU A 127 -12.85 -7.44 -4.14
C GLU A 127 -13.07 -6.06 -4.78
N GLU A 128 -12.52 -4.99 -4.19
CA GLU A 128 -12.54 -3.67 -4.81
C GLU A 128 -11.72 -3.64 -6.11
N ARG A 129 -10.59 -4.34 -6.18
CA ARG A 129 -9.82 -4.48 -7.43
C ARG A 129 -10.56 -5.27 -8.49
N LYS A 130 -11.22 -6.38 -8.13
CA LYS A 130 -12.06 -7.15 -9.06
C LYS A 130 -13.17 -6.30 -9.66
N LYS A 131 -13.82 -5.47 -8.84
CA LYS A 131 -14.88 -4.54 -9.29
C LYS A 131 -14.35 -3.49 -10.26
N THR A 132 -13.12 -3.03 -10.08
CA THR A 132 -12.54 -1.95 -10.88
C THR A 132 -11.78 -2.43 -12.11
N LYS A 133 -11.40 -3.71 -12.23
CA LYS A 133 -10.60 -4.28 -13.35
C LYS A 133 -9.27 -3.56 -13.63
N ILE A 134 -8.74 -2.81 -12.65
CA ILE A 134 -7.48 -2.07 -12.78
C ILE A 134 -6.33 -2.97 -12.32
N PRO A 135 -5.30 -3.23 -13.17
CA PRO A 135 -4.16 -4.07 -12.83
C PRO A 135 -3.35 -3.50 -11.66
N SER A 136 -2.50 -4.32 -11.08
CA SER A 136 -1.51 -3.88 -10.10
C SER A 136 -0.30 -3.23 -10.72
N PRO A 137 0.46 -2.41 -9.99
CA PRO A 137 1.78 -1.98 -10.44
C PRO A 137 2.73 -3.16 -10.67
N SER A 138 2.49 -4.32 -10.04
CA SER A 138 3.16 -5.58 -10.37
C SER A 138 2.64 -6.27 -11.65
N ASP A 139 1.47 -5.88 -12.16
CA ASP A 139 0.86 -6.36 -13.42
C ASP A 139 1.14 -5.37 -14.58
N SER A 140 2.27 -4.66 -14.53
CA SER A 140 2.66 -3.54 -15.43
C SER A 140 2.64 -3.85 -16.93
N ARG A 141 2.41 -5.10 -17.32
CA ARG A 141 2.28 -5.52 -18.73
C ARG A 141 0.97 -5.12 -19.39
N GLU A 142 -0.01 -4.60 -18.64
CA GLU A 142 -1.34 -4.22 -19.17
C GLU A 142 -1.70 -2.73 -19.00
N ILE A 143 -0.77 -1.86 -18.58
CA ILE A 143 -1.05 -0.43 -18.35
C ILE A 143 -0.12 0.41 -19.21
N ASP A 144 -0.60 0.85 -20.38
CA ASP A 144 0.17 1.70 -21.29
C ASP A 144 0.14 3.19 -20.88
N ASN A 145 -0.89 3.60 -20.13
CA ASN A 145 -1.12 5.00 -19.77
C ASN A 145 -0.59 5.31 -18.37
N ILE A 146 0.68 5.72 -18.30
CA ILE A 146 1.40 6.03 -17.06
C ILE A 146 2.03 7.41 -17.15
N CYS A 147 1.92 8.21 -16.09
CA CYS A 147 2.71 9.43 -15.95
C CYS A 147 3.15 9.64 -14.50
N SER A 148 4.24 10.39 -14.31
CA SER A 148 4.82 10.62 -13.00
C SER A 148 5.11 12.09 -12.75
N LEU A 149 4.87 12.53 -11.52
CA LEU A 149 5.30 13.82 -10.99
C LEU A 149 6.48 13.58 -10.03
N GLU A 150 7.64 14.12 -10.39
CA GLU A 150 8.87 13.99 -9.61
C GLU A 150 9.09 15.22 -8.72
N ALA A 151 9.36 14.95 -7.45
CA ALA A 151 9.63 15.93 -6.42
C ALA A 151 10.95 15.59 -5.70
N GLU A 152 11.43 16.51 -4.87
CA GLU A 152 12.55 16.20 -3.98
C GLU A 152 12.15 15.12 -2.97
N GLY A 153 12.79 13.95 -3.03
CA GLY A 153 12.57 12.85 -2.09
C GLY A 153 11.35 11.96 -2.35
N TYR A 154 10.48 12.29 -3.33
CA TYR A 154 9.37 11.40 -3.72
C TYR A 154 9.00 11.47 -5.20
N GLN A 155 8.31 10.43 -5.66
CA GLN A 155 7.68 10.36 -6.99
C GLN A 155 6.22 9.93 -6.84
N VAL A 156 5.30 10.67 -7.47
CA VAL A 156 3.89 10.29 -7.60
C VAL A 156 3.68 9.73 -8.99
N THR A 157 3.31 8.46 -9.10
CA THR A 157 2.99 7.82 -10.38
C THR A 157 1.49 7.60 -10.49
N PHE A 158 0.90 8.06 -11.59
CA PHE A 158 -0.49 7.80 -11.94
C PHE A 158 -0.56 6.72 -13.01
N TYR A 159 -1.46 5.77 -12.80
CA TYR A 159 -1.76 4.70 -13.71
C TYR A 159 -3.22 4.85 -14.15
N PHE A 160 -3.44 4.88 -15.46
CA PHE A 160 -4.76 5.06 -16.05
C PHE A 160 -5.17 3.84 -16.86
N LYS A 161 -6.45 3.47 -16.76
CA LYS A 161 -7.03 2.40 -17.58
C LYS A 161 -8.40 2.79 -18.10
N LYS A 162 -8.64 2.56 -19.39
CA LYS A 162 -9.96 2.74 -20.00
C LYS A 162 -10.94 1.71 -19.40
N MET A 163 -12.08 2.19 -18.88
CA MET A 163 -13.09 1.32 -18.28
C MET A 163 -14.02 0.77 -19.36
N ALA A 164 -14.22 -0.56 -19.37
CA ALA A 164 -15.13 -1.18 -20.33
C ALA A 164 -16.58 -0.70 -20.09
N GLY A 165 -17.21 -0.12 -21.13
CA GLY A 165 -18.61 0.27 -21.10
C GLY A 165 -18.91 1.70 -20.59
N ASN A 166 -17.90 2.49 -20.23
CA ASN A 166 -18.09 3.90 -19.89
C ASN A 166 -16.93 4.76 -20.41
N LEU A 167 -17.14 5.43 -21.55
CA LEU A 167 -16.11 6.27 -22.18
C LEU A 167 -15.77 7.52 -21.37
N ASN A 168 -16.66 7.96 -20.50
CA ASN A 168 -16.46 9.18 -19.70
C ASN A 168 -15.73 8.90 -18.39
N ASN A 169 -15.54 7.63 -18.03
CA ASN A 169 -14.89 7.22 -16.80
C ASN A 169 -13.63 6.41 -17.08
N ILE A 170 -12.59 6.73 -16.34
CA ILE A 170 -11.29 6.08 -16.38
C ILE A 170 -10.99 5.50 -15.01
N GLY A 171 -10.34 4.36 -15.02
CA GLY A 171 -9.73 3.79 -13.83
C GLY A 171 -8.45 4.52 -13.52
N VAL A 172 -8.31 5.01 -12.29
CA VAL A 172 -7.11 5.67 -11.79
C VAL A 172 -6.57 4.92 -10.59
N PHE A 173 -5.26 4.73 -10.57
CA PHE A 173 -4.50 4.17 -9.47
C PHE A 173 -3.22 4.98 -9.28
N ILE A 174 -2.90 5.34 -8.03
CA ILE A 174 -1.80 6.25 -7.73
C ILE A 174 -0.79 5.54 -6.81
N VAL A 175 0.49 5.65 -7.13
CA VAL A 175 1.60 5.15 -6.30
C VAL A 175 2.46 6.32 -5.86
N LEU A 176 2.65 6.43 -4.56
CA LEU A 176 3.63 7.30 -3.93
C LEU A 176 4.89 6.48 -3.65
N ARG A 177 6.01 6.85 -4.24
CA ARG A 177 7.34 6.31 -3.92
C ARG A 177 8.12 7.35 -3.16
N PHE A 178 8.71 6.96 -2.04
CA PHE A 178 9.53 7.82 -1.21
C PHE A 178 10.94 7.27 -1.17
N THR A 179 11.92 8.14 -1.28
CA THR A 179 13.32 7.79 -1.09
C THR A 179 13.78 8.48 0.18
N SER A 180 13.88 7.73 1.28
CA SER A 180 14.35 8.29 2.56
C SER A 180 15.88 8.46 2.58
N PHE A 181 16.39 9.27 3.51
CA PHE A 181 17.82 9.49 3.74
C PHE A 181 18.65 8.21 3.94
N ASN A 182 18.01 7.07 4.27
CA ASN A 182 18.65 5.78 4.46
C ASN A 182 18.55 4.85 3.23
N SER A 183 18.21 5.37 2.05
CA SER A 183 17.99 4.60 0.81
C SER A 183 16.88 3.53 0.91
N VAL A 184 16.03 3.61 1.94
CA VAL A 184 14.84 2.77 2.05
C VAL A 184 13.75 3.39 1.19
N GLU A 185 13.32 2.64 0.17
CA GLU A 185 12.20 2.99 -0.68
C GLU A 185 10.89 2.55 0.00
N LEU A 186 10.04 3.52 0.33
CA LEU A 186 8.67 3.25 0.77
C LEU A 186 7.75 3.42 -0.43
N MET A 187 6.87 2.44 -0.66
CA MET A 187 5.83 2.55 -1.67
C MET A 187 4.46 2.48 -1.03
N ILE A 188 3.62 3.46 -1.33
CA ILE A 188 2.24 3.52 -0.86
C ILE A 188 1.33 3.67 -2.05
N SER A 189 0.29 2.85 -2.11
CA SER A 189 -0.60 2.78 -3.26
C SER A 189 -2.01 3.14 -2.86
N SER A 190 -2.69 3.95 -3.68
CA SER A 190 -4.11 4.20 -3.52
C SER A 190 -4.92 2.95 -3.89
N LEU A 191 -6.16 2.88 -3.42
CA LEU A 191 -7.10 1.93 -4.00
C LEU A 191 -7.44 2.39 -5.43
N PRO A 192 -7.56 1.47 -6.41
CA PRO A 192 -8.01 1.85 -7.73
C PRO A 192 -9.42 2.43 -7.66
N LYS A 193 -9.64 3.58 -8.30
CA LYS A 193 -10.93 4.29 -8.27
C LYS A 193 -11.32 4.77 -9.66
N SER A 194 -12.62 4.83 -9.92
CA SER A 194 -13.15 5.47 -11.12
C SER A 194 -13.06 6.99 -10.97
N MET A 195 -12.59 7.66 -12.02
CA MET A 195 -12.54 9.11 -12.15
C MET A 195 -13.21 9.50 -13.47
N SER A 196 -13.98 10.58 -13.50
CA SER A 196 -14.49 11.13 -14.77
C SER A 196 -13.36 11.81 -15.55
N MET A 197 -13.44 11.78 -16.87
CA MET A 197 -12.49 12.52 -17.72
C MET A 197 -12.49 14.02 -17.40
N GLU A 198 -13.67 14.58 -17.11
CA GLU A 198 -13.84 15.98 -16.69
C GLU A 198 -13.01 16.34 -15.45
N ASN A 199 -12.99 15.45 -14.44
CA ASN A 199 -12.18 15.67 -13.22
C ASN A 199 -10.68 15.65 -13.53
N LEU A 200 -10.25 14.84 -14.50
CA LEU A 200 -8.85 14.78 -14.92
C LEU A 200 -8.45 16.05 -15.67
N GLU A 201 -9.32 16.53 -16.56
CA GLU A 201 -9.14 17.80 -17.28
C GLU A 201 -9.15 18.99 -16.33
N GLU A 202 -10.05 19.01 -15.33
CA GLU A 202 -10.08 20.02 -14.28
C GLU A 202 -8.75 20.09 -13.52
N PHE A 203 -8.20 18.93 -13.12
CA PHE A 203 -6.92 18.87 -12.44
C PHE A 203 -5.79 19.49 -13.28
N ILE A 204 -5.72 19.15 -14.57
CA ILE A 204 -4.71 19.71 -15.48
C ILE A 204 -4.90 21.21 -15.65
N ASN A 205 -6.13 21.65 -15.92
CA ASN A 205 -6.45 23.07 -16.11
C ASN A 205 -6.09 23.90 -14.86
N ASN A 206 -6.30 23.35 -13.66
CA ASN A 206 -5.94 24.04 -12.43
C ASN A 206 -4.43 24.10 -12.19
N LEU A 207 -3.68 23.07 -12.61
CA LEU A 207 -2.21 23.15 -12.63
C LEU A 207 -1.70 24.19 -13.62
N GLU A 208 -2.28 24.27 -14.83
CA GLU A 208 -1.93 25.28 -15.83
C GLU A 208 -2.22 26.70 -15.33
N LYS A 209 -3.42 26.93 -14.78
CA LYS A 209 -3.78 28.20 -14.13
C LYS A 209 -2.79 28.58 -13.04
N TYR A 210 -2.39 27.63 -12.19
CA TYR A 210 -1.38 27.88 -11.16
C TYR A 210 -0.04 28.34 -11.79
N LEU A 211 0.41 27.69 -12.86
CA LEU A 211 1.63 28.07 -13.58
C LEU A 211 1.54 29.42 -14.31
N GLU A 212 0.34 29.86 -14.68
CA GLU A 212 0.11 31.18 -15.26
C GLU A 212 0.16 32.26 -14.19
N PHE A 213 -0.60 32.09 -13.10
CA PHE A 213 -0.58 33.04 -11.99
C PHE A 213 0.79 33.14 -11.33
N SER A 214 1.58 32.06 -11.32
CA SER A 214 2.92 32.08 -10.74
C SER A 214 3.89 32.99 -11.49
N LYS A 215 3.63 33.32 -12.77
CA LYS A 215 4.49 34.20 -13.58
C LYS A 215 4.30 35.69 -13.26
N GLU A 216 3.18 36.06 -12.65
CA GLU A 216 2.88 37.46 -12.35
C GLU A 216 3.54 37.87 -11.02
N PRO A 217 4.46 38.86 -11.03
CA PRO A 217 5.19 39.30 -9.82
C PRO A 217 4.29 39.95 -8.76
N THR A 218 3.09 40.37 -9.15
CA THR A 218 2.08 41.04 -8.30
C THR A 218 0.87 40.14 -8.00
N SER A 219 0.95 38.84 -8.23
CA SER A 219 -0.19 37.95 -7.99
C SER A 219 -0.56 37.87 -6.51
N ASP A 220 -1.81 38.25 -6.19
CA ASP A 220 -2.52 37.98 -4.92
C ASP A 220 -2.82 36.48 -4.75
N LEU A 221 -1.84 35.62 -5.07
CA LEU A 221 -2.04 34.18 -5.00
C LEU A 221 -2.25 33.80 -3.54
N VAL A 222 -3.48 33.47 -3.18
CA VAL A 222 -3.81 33.01 -1.83
C VAL A 222 -3.11 31.69 -1.61
N ILE A 223 -2.12 31.71 -0.72
CA ILE A 223 -1.43 30.53 -0.26
C ILE A 223 -2.06 30.12 1.08
N PRO A 224 -2.49 28.85 1.21
CA PRO A 224 -2.29 27.76 0.27
C PRO A 224 -3.31 27.76 -0.89
N PHE A 225 -2.86 27.45 -2.11
CA PHE A 225 -3.69 27.41 -3.32
C PHE A 225 -4.17 25.98 -3.58
N GLN A 226 -5.49 25.76 -3.53
CA GLN A 226 -6.07 24.45 -3.81
C GLN A 226 -6.02 24.17 -5.32
N ILE A 227 -5.18 23.23 -5.74
CA ILE A 227 -5.07 22.83 -7.14
C ILE A 227 -6.21 21.86 -7.48
N PHE A 228 -6.43 20.85 -6.64
CA PHE A 228 -7.44 19.84 -6.91
C PHE A 228 -7.87 19.11 -5.65
N GLN A 229 -9.15 18.76 -5.55
CA GLN A 229 -9.67 18.01 -4.41
C GLN A 229 -10.80 17.10 -4.85
N ASN A 230 -10.64 15.79 -4.65
CA ASN A 230 -11.74 14.85 -4.78
C ASN A 230 -11.63 13.68 -3.78
N ASN A 231 -12.42 12.64 -4.02
CA ASN A 231 -12.47 11.43 -3.19
C ASN A 231 -11.31 10.44 -3.42
N ILE A 232 -10.41 10.74 -4.34
CA ILE A 232 -9.26 9.91 -4.75
C ILE A 232 -7.98 10.53 -4.21
N PHE A 233 -7.71 11.78 -4.57
CA PHE A 233 -6.53 12.52 -4.14
C PHE A 233 -6.81 14.02 -4.01
N GLN A 234 -5.87 14.73 -3.38
CA GLN A 234 -5.90 16.17 -3.17
C GLN A 234 -4.51 16.73 -3.44
N VAL A 235 -4.45 17.90 -4.08
CA VAL A 235 -3.21 18.60 -4.40
C VAL A 235 -3.37 20.06 -4.02
N GLN A 236 -2.41 20.58 -3.27
CA GLN A 236 -2.40 21.95 -2.81
C GLN A 236 -0.97 22.52 -2.93
N ALA A 237 -0.85 23.73 -3.46
CA ALA A 237 0.41 24.47 -3.44
C ALA A 237 0.53 25.27 -2.14
N LEU A 238 1.61 25.06 -1.41
CA LEU A 238 1.83 25.60 -0.07
C LEU A 238 2.81 26.77 -0.03
N GLU A 239 3.76 26.82 -0.94
CA GLU A 239 4.72 27.92 -1.06
C GLU A 239 5.40 27.84 -2.42
N ARG A 240 6.03 28.94 -2.82
CA ARG A 240 6.86 29.01 -4.02
C ARG A 240 8.23 29.58 -3.67
N GLY A 241 9.24 29.21 -4.44
CA GLY A 241 10.57 29.76 -4.27
C GLY A 241 11.44 29.54 -5.49
N ILE A 242 12.70 29.91 -5.34
CA ILE A 242 13.75 29.72 -6.33
C ILE A 242 14.87 28.97 -5.64
N THR A 243 15.40 27.93 -6.27
CA THR A 243 16.54 27.16 -5.75
C THR A 243 17.84 27.95 -5.89
N LEU A 244 18.93 27.45 -5.29
CA LEU A 244 20.27 28.03 -5.46
C LEU A 244 20.73 28.04 -6.93
N ASP A 245 20.26 27.06 -7.72
CA ASP A 245 20.54 26.93 -9.15
C ASP A 245 19.62 27.80 -10.02
N ASN A 246 18.90 28.75 -9.41
CA ASN A 246 17.96 29.64 -10.07
C ASN A 246 16.78 28.91 -10.75
N GLU A 247 16.37 27.75 -10.22
CA GLU A 247 15.21 27.01 -10.70
C GLU A 247 13.97 27.32 -9.85
N GLU A 248 12.86 27.66 -10.51
CA GLU A 248 11.60 27.91 -9.81
C GLU A 248 10.98 26.59 -9.30
N TYR A 249 10.53 26.60 -8.05
CA TYR A 249 9.85 25.48 -7.42
C TYR A 249 8.56 25.90 -6.71
N VAL A 250 7.69 24.92 -6.50
CA VAL A 250 6.52 25.01 -5.64
C VAL A 250 6.55 23.85 -4.66
N ASN A 251 6.27 24.11 -3.39
CA ASN A 251 6.07 23.04 -2.42
C ASN A 251 4.63 22.54 -2.55
N LEU A 252 4.48 21.30 -3.01
CA LEU A 252 3.16 20.68 -3.20
C LEU A 252 2.87 19.75 -2.03
N ASN A 253 1.70 19.92 -1.42
CA ASN A 253 1.08 18.92 -0.58
C ASN A 253 0.19 18.02 -1.44
N PHE A 254 0.56 16.74 -1.54
CA PHE A 254 -0.16 15.74 -2.31
C PHE A 254 -0.68 14.65 -1.38
N MET A 255 -1.99 14.48 -1.32
CA MET A 255 -2.64 13.51 -0.44
C MET A 255 -3.45 12.48 -1.23
N ILE A 256 -3.32 11.19 -0.91
CA ILE A 256 -4.16 10.12 -1.45
C ILE A 256 -5.09 9.57 -0.37
N SER A 257 -6.31 9.22 -0.76
CA SER A 257 -7.26 8.53 0.11
C SER A 257 -6.96 7.03 0.14
N LEU A 258 -6.68 6.47 1.33
CA LEU A 258 -6.35 5.06 1.51
C LEU A 258 -7.58 4.15 1.65
N ALA A 259 -8.72 4.69 2.06
CA ALA A 259 -9.96 3.93 2.20
C ALA A 259 -11.18 4.74 1.73
N GLN A 260 -12.31 4.05 1.52
CA GLN A 260 -13.61 4.71 1.34
C GLN A 260 -14.09 5.30 2.68
N ALA A 261 -14.69 6.48 2.64
CA ALA A 261 -15.40 7.01 3.80
C ALA A 261 -16.56 6.07 4.15
N ARG A 262 -16.62 5.62 5.41
CA ARG A 262 -17.78 4.91 5.96
C ARG A 262 -18.40 5.79 7.04
N GLY A 263 -19.56 6.39 6.76
CA GLY A 263 -20.25 7.30 7.68
C GLY A 263 -19.46 8.58 7.96
N ASN A 264 -19.44 9.02 9.23
CA ASN A 264 -18.76 10.24 9.69
C ASN A 264 -17.25 10.05 9.97
N ILE A 265 -16.67 8.92 9.58
CA ILE A 265 -15.26 8.61 9.86
C ILE A 265 -14.36 9.39 8.89
N ILE A 266 -13.42 10.16 9.46
CA ILE A 266 -12.38 10.88 8.73
C ILE A 266 -11.65 9.88 7.82
N LYS A 267 -11.62 10.14 6.51
CA LYS A 267 -10.96 9.26 5.53
C LYS A 267 -9.49 9.14 5.92
N PRO A 268 -8.95 7.93 6.14
CA PRO A 268 -7.51 7.78 6.27
C PRO A 268 -6.89 8.21 4.94
N SER A 269 -6.10 9.27 5.00
CA SER A 269 -5.33 9.80 3.89
C SER A 269 -3.87 9.83 4.26
N ILE A 270 -3.01 9.59 3.28
CA ILE A 270 -1.58 9.77 3.44
C ILE A 270 -1.14 10.84 2.45
N GLY A 271 -0.28 11.74 2.92
CA GLY A 271 0.19 12.85 2.14
C GLY A 271 1.70 12.98 2.15
N VAL A 272 2.19 13.69 1.16
CA VAL A 272 3.59 14.06 0.98
C VAL A 272 3.66 15.55 0.73
N GLN A 273 4.69 16.18 1.28
CA GLN A 273 4.97 17.59 1.05
C GLN A 273 6.43 17.71 0.65
N ALA A 274 6.70 18.21 -0.57
CA ALA A 274 8.05 18.57 -0.97
C ALA A 274 8.05 19.57 -2.13
N ALA A 275 9.24 20.14 -2.36
CA ALA A 275 9.52 20.99 -3.49
C ALA A 275 9.43 20.21 -4.81
N VAL A 276 8.68 20.79 -5.75
CA VAL A 276 8.51 20.31 -7.11
C VAL A 276 8.92 21.43 -8.05
N LEU A 277 9.90 21.15 -8.89
CA LEU A 277 10.37 22.12 -9.89
C LEU A 277 9.27 22.40 -10.91
N LEU A 278 9.08 23.66 -11.30
CA LEU A 278 8.03 24.04 -12.26
C LEU A 278 8.21 23.33 -13.61
N LYS A 279 9.45 23.00 -14.00
CA LYS A 279 9.75 22.19 -15.20
C LYS A 279 9.14 20.78 -15.11
N ASN A 280 9.15 20.17 -13.92
CA ASN A 280 8.57 18.85 -13.69
C ASN A 280 7.05 18.90 -13.77
N ILE A 281 6.42 19.97 -13.26
CA ILE A 281 4.97 20.19 -13.38
C ILE A 281 4.56 20.34 -14.85
N ARG A 282 5.30 21.12 -15.65
CA ARG A 282 5.05 21.26 -17.10
C ARG A 282 5.17 19.93 -17.84
N SER A 283 6.22 19.15 -17.53
CA SER A 283 6.41 17.81 -18.10
C SER A 283 5.26 16.86 -17.73
N PHE A 284 4.81 16.91 -16.46
CA PHE A 284 3.68 16.14 -15.96
C PHE A 284 2.37 16.52 -16.67
N ILE A 285 2.06 17.81 -16.82
CA ILE A 285 0.90 18.31 -17.56
C ILE A 285 0.90 17.77 -19.00
N SER A 286 2.03 17.91 -19.71
CA SER A 286 2.15 17.43 -21.10
C SER A 286 1.93 15.92 -21.21
N SER A 287 2.46 15.15 -20.25
CA SER A 287 2.28 13.69 -20.21
C SER A 287 0.82 13.30 -19.93
N MET A 288 0.16 14.01 -19.02
CA MET A 288 -1.25 13.81 -18.70
C MET A 288 -2.17 14.15 -19.88
N GLN A 289 -1.90 15.23 -20.61
CA GLN A 289 -2.65 15.61 -21.81
C GLN A 289 -2.55 14.55 -22.90
N LYS A 290 -1.36 13.97 -23.13
CA LYS A 290 -1.19 12.84 -24.06
C LYS A 290 -2.05 11.64 -23.66
N ILE A 291 -2.02 11.28 -22.37
CA ILE A 291 -2.85 10.19 -21.83
C ILE A 291 -4.35 10.46 -22.04
N ILE A 292 -4.82 11.69 -21.85
CA ILE A 292 -6.22 12.03 -22.11
C ILE A 292 -6.59 11.80 -23.57
N ILE A 293 -5.73 12.21 -24.50
CA ILE A 293 -5.93 12.00 -25.94
C ILE A 293 -5.99 10.49 -26.24
N ASP A 294 -5.05 9.72 -25.70
CA ASP A 294 -4.97 8.27 -25.91
C ASP A 294 -6.18 7.53 -25.32
N LEU A 295 -6.71 7.97 -24.18
CA LEU A 295 -7.89 7.36 -23.55
C LEU A 295 -9.21 7.71 -24.27
N LYS A 296 -9.28 8.87 -24.92
CA LYS A 296 -10.44 9.31 -25.70
C LYS A 296 -10.57 8.58 -27.04
N ASN A 297 -9.43 8.25 -27.66
CA ASN A 297 -9.38 7.44 -28.87
C ASN A 297 -9.63 5.94 -28.56
#